data_AF-A0A946EY26-F1
#
_entry.id   AF-A0A946EY26-F1
#
_cell.length_a   1.000
_cell.length_b   1.000
_cell.length_c   1.000
_cell.angle_alpha   90.00
_cell.angle_beta   90.00
_cell.angle_gamma   90.00
#
_symmetry.space_group_name_H-M   'P 1'
#
loop_
_entity.id
_entity.type
_entity.pdbx_description
1 polymer ?
#
loop_
_entity_poly.entity_id
_entity_poly.type
_entity_poly.pdbx_seq_one_letter_code
_entity_poly.pdbx_strand_id
1 'polypeptide(L)'
;DQDGICDAFEVAGCTDSSACNYDSDASDDDDSCSYASIGYDCNGDCLFDDDNDQICDQDEVTGCQDASACNYDSTATDAAYCDYAASGYDCAGNCIADEDQDGICDAFEVAGCVDPAAINYQPLATDSTETCLYPEDFESDCIFDVSNDGFVGTADLLLFLSSMGSTCD
;
A
#
# COMPACT_ATOMS: atom_id res chain seq x y z
N ASP A 1 52.89 -35.03 -31.45
CA ASP A 1 53.44 -33.66 -31.13
C ASP A 1 54.72 -33.59 -30.20
N GLN A 2 55.43 -34.70 -29.93
CA GLN A 2 56.53 -34.85 -28.92
C GLN A 2 56.10 -34.98 -27.45
N ASP A 3 54.82 -35.22 -27.17
CA ASP A 3 54.29 -35.59 -25.85
C ASP A 3 54.71 -36.99 -25.36
N GLY A 4 55.20 -37.85 -26.26
CA GLY A 4 55.61 -39.22 -25.95
C GLY A 4 54.61 -40.31 -26.39
N ILE A 5 53.52 -39.94 -27.05
CA ILE A 5 52.57 -40.82 -27.71
C ILE A 5 52.83 -40.75 -29.23
N CYS A 6 52.56 -41.83 -29.97
CA CYS A 6 52.71 -41.81 -31.43
C CYS A 6 51.40 -41.31 -32.03
N ASP A 7 51.46 -40.44 -33.04
CA ASP A 7 50.29 -39.82 -33.68
C ASP A 7 49.18 -40.80 -34.09
N ALA A 8 49.52 -42.03 -34.48
CA ALA A 8 48.54 -43.07 -34.83
C ALA A 8 47.72 -43.62 -33.64
N PHE A 9 48.15 -43.31 -32.41
CA PHE A 9 47.51 -43.70 -31.15
C PHE A 9 47.00 -42.48 -30.37
N GLU A 10 47.15 -41.26 -30.91
CA GLU A 10 46.60 -40.06 -30.29
C GLU A 10 45.07 -40.10 -30.38
N VAL A 11 44.41 -39.72 -29.28
CA VAL A 11 42.96 -39.53 -29.21
C VAL A 11 42.71 -38.04 -29.06
N ALA A 12 42.03 -37.46 -30.05
CA ALA A 12 41.64 -36.07 -30.05
C ALA A 12 40.43 -35.85 -29.12
N GLY A 13 40.50 -34.84 -28.26
CA GLY A 13 39.42 -34.44 -27.37
C GLY A 13 39.89 -33.42 -26.33
N CYS A 14 39.00 -32.99 -25.43
CA CYS A 14 39.38 -32.03 -24.41
C CYS A 14 40.29 -32.64 -23.33
N THR A 15 41.50 -32.11 -23.18
CA THR A 15 42.50 -32.60 -22.22
C THR A 15 42.50 -31.83 -20.88
N ASP A 16 41.77 -30.72 -20.77
CA ASP A 16 41.68 -29.93 -19.55
C ASP A 16 40.70 -30.55 -18.53
N SER A 17 41.22 -31.02 -17.40
CA SER A 17 40.42 -31.61 -16.30
C SER A 17 39.39 -30.68 -15.65
N SER A 18 39.47 -29.37 -15.90
CA SER A 18 38.50 -28.38 -15.43
C SER A 18 37.35 -28.13 -16.42
N ALA A 19 37.43 -28.67 -17.64
CA ALA A 19 36.39 -28.57 -18.64
C ALA A 19 35.26 -29.58 -18.39
N CYS A 20 34.05 -29.22 -18.83
CA CYS A 20 32.84 -30.01 -18.69
C CYS A 20 32.79 -31.25 -19.58
N ASN A 21 33.51 -31.23 -20.70
CA ASN A 21 33.67 -32.35 -21.62
C ASN A 21 35.09 -32.94 -21.56
N TYR A 22 35.77 -32.84 -20.42
CA TYR A 22 37.07 -33.49 -20.19
C TYR A 22 36.99 -34.97 -20.54
N ASP A 23 37.91 -35.42 -21.41
CA ASP A 23 38.07 -36.82 -21.78
C ASP A 23 39.41 -37.32 -21.25
N SER A 24 39.37 -38.26 -20.30
CA SER A 24 40.59 -38.86 -19.74
C SER A 24 41.36 -39.73 -20.72
N ASP A 25 40.73 -40.14 -21.82
CA ASP A 25 41.37 -40.92 -22.87
C ASP A 25 41.99 -40.02 -23.96
N ALA A 26 41.69 -38.71 -23.98
CA ALA A 26 42.29 -37.76 -24.91
C ALA A 26 43.77 -37.51 -24.58
N SER A 27 44.62 -37.65 -25.60
CA SER A 27 46.05 -37.34 -25.51
C SER A 27 46.42 -36.02 -26.17
N ASP A 28 45.57 -35.53 -27.08
CA ASP A 28 45.85 -34.36 -27.90
C ASP A 28 44.62 -33.43 -27.88
N ASP A 29 44.83 -32.17 -27.51
CA ASP A 29 43.74 -31.20 -27.39
C ASP A 29 43.24 -30.79 -28.78
N ASP A 30 41.93 -30.90 -29.00
CA ASP A 30 41.28 -30.58 -30.27
C ASP A 30 40.56 -29.22 -30.25
N ASP A 31 40.84 -28.38 -29.25
CA ASP A 31 40.18 -27.11 -28.98
C ASP A 31 38.67 -27.24 -28.75
N SER A 32 38.17 -28.46 -28.43
CA SER A 32 36.73 -28.70 -28.18
C SER A 32 36.30 -28.46 -26.73
N CYS A 33 37.22 -28.12 -25.82
CA CYS A 33 36.91 -27.92 -24.41
C CYS A 33 35.78 -26.89 -24.19
N SER A 34 34.75 -27.30 -23.45
CA SER A 34 33.65 -26.46 -23.00
C SER A 34 33.73 -26.28 -21.48
N TYR A 35 33.46 -25.06 -21.01
CA TYR A 35 33.52 -24.71 -19.60
C TYR A 35 32.15 -24.25 -19.12
N ALA A 36 31.87 -24.47 -17.84
CA ALA A 36 30.68 -23.95 -17.22
C ALA A 36 30.70 -22.41 -17.21
N SER A 37 29.51 -21.81 -17.25
CA SER A 37 29.36 -20.38 -17.03
C SER A 37 29.74 -20.02 -15.59
N ILE A 38 30.19 -18.79 -15.37
CA ILE A 38 30.49 -18.29 -14.02
C ILE A 38 29.23 -18.46 -13.15
N GLY A 39 29.36 -19.13 -12.00
CA GLY A 39 28.24 -19.38 -11.07
C GLY A 39 27.46 -20.68 -11.30
N TYR A 40 27.75 -21.39 -12.38
CA TYR A 40 27.07 -22.62 -12.76
C TYR A 40 28.02 -23.81 -12.76
N ASP A 41 27.46 -25.01 -12.61
CA ASP A 41 28.16 -26.26 -12.85
C ASP A 41 28.09 -26.68 -14.34
N CYS A 42 28.69 -27.82 -14.67
CA CYS A 42 28.72 -28.35 -16.04
C CYS A 42 27.37 -28.88 -16.56
N ASN A 43 26.39 -29.09 -15.69
CA ASN A 43 25.01 -29.42 -16.06
C ASN A 43 24.16 -28.17 -16.28
N GLY A 44 24.71 -26.98 -15.96
CA GLY A 44 23.97 -25.73 -15.95
C GLY A 44 23.18 -25.52 -14.66
N ASP A 45 23.46 -26.30 -13.62
CA ASP A 45 22.87 -26.13 -12.30
C ASP A 45 23.57 -24.98 -11.56
N CYS A 46 22.81 -24.23 -10.78
CA CYS A 46 23.36 -23.14 -10.02
C CYS A 46 24.26 -23.62 -8.86
N LEU A 47 25.41 -22.97 -8.67
CA LEU A 47 26.30 -23.27 -7.54
C LEU A 47 25.88 -22.58 -6.24
N PHE A 48 25.25 -21.41 -6.34
CA PHE A 48 24.78 -20.59 -5.22
C PHE A 48 23.35 -20.13 -5.52
N ASP A 49 22.40 -20.79 -4.87
CA ASP A 49 20.97 -20.57 -4.98
C ASP A 49 20.41 -20.71 -3.55
N ASP A 50 20.48 -19.62 -2.79
CA ASP A 50 20.18 -19.62 -1.36
C ASP A 50 18.67 -19.84 -1.10
N ASP A 51 17.80 -19.41 -2.02
CA ASP A 51 16.34 -19.47 -1.87
C ASP A 51 15.66 -20.61 -2.66
N ASN A 52 16.41 -21.29 -3.54
CA ASN A 52 16.02 -22.43 -4.37
C ASN A 52 14.99 -22.10 -5.47
N ASP A 53 15.02 -20.88 -6.03
CA ASP A 53 14.18 -20.48 -7.13
C ASP A 53 14.75 -20.81 -8.53
N GLN A 54 15.96 -21.40 -8.58
CA GLN A 54 16.76 -21.77 -9.76
C GLN A 54 17.38 -20.57 -10.51
N ILE A 55 17.36 -19.39 -9.92
CA ILE A 55 18.09 -18.22 -10.37
C ILE A 55 19.28 -18.08 -9.43
N CYS A 56 20.48 -18.00 -10.01
CA CYS A 56 21.68 -17.93 -9.19
C CYS A 56 21.77 -16.61 -8.44
N ASP A 57 22.22 -16.62 -7.17
CA ASP A 57 22.34 -15.44 -6.31
C ASP A 57 23.04 -14.25 -6.99
N GLN A 58 24.02 -14.54 -7.84
CA GLN A 58 24.80 -13.56 -8.60
C GLN A 58 24.03 -12.89 -9.76
N ASP A 59 22.98 -13.55 -10.25
CA ASP A 59 22.10 -13.16 -11.35
C ASP A 59 20.72 -12.72 -10.84
N GLU A 60 20.48 -12.83 -9.53
CA GLU A 60 19.24 -12.39 -8.91
C GLU A 60 19.08 -10.87 -8.92
N VAL A 61 17.81 -10.46 -8.95
CA VAL A 61 17.39 -9.08 -8.75
C VAL A 61 16.66 -9.01 -7.42
N THR A 62 17.26 -8.34 -6.44
CA THR A 62 16.65 -8.10 -5.13
C THR A 62 15.53 -7.06 -5.24
N GLY A 63 14.31 -7.41 -4.82
CA GLY A 63 13.19 -6.47 -4.86
C GLY A 63 11.89 -7.01 -4.23
N CYS A 64 10.85 -6.18 -4.20
CA CYS A 64 9.55 -6.61 -3.70
C CYS A 64 8.81 -7.42 -4.78
N GLN A 65 8.48 -8.67 -4.46
CA GLN A 65 7.78 -9.57 -5.38
C GLN A 65 6.24 -9.54 -5.23
N ASP A 66 5.71 -8.76 -4.28
CA ASP A 66 4.27 -8.64 -4.03
C ASP A 66 3.64 -7.57 -4.92
N ALA A 67 2.76 -7.98 -5.85
CA ALA A 67 2.07 -7.07 -6.78
C ALA A 67 1.13 -6.05 -6.11
N SER A 68 0.81 -6.23 -4.82
CA SER A 68 0.02 -5.27 -4.03
C SER A 68 0.86 -4.19 -3.37
N ALA A 69 2.19 -4.31 -3.39
CA ALA A 69 3.11 -3.33 -2.82
C ALA A 69 3.35 -2.16 -3.78
N CYS A 70 3.67 -1.00 -3.21
CA CYS A 70 3.96 0.24 -3.92
C CYS A 70 5.30 0.24 -4.64
N ASN A 71 6.26 -0.56 -4.15
CA ASN A 71 7.56 -0.76 -4.75
C ASN A 71 7.69 -2.13 -5.43
N TYR A 72 6.57 -2.71 -5.89
CA TYR A 72 6.57 -3.97 -6.63
C TYR A 72 7.52 -3.92 -7.82
N ASP A 73 8.39 -4.91 -7.91
CA ASP A 73 9.30 -5.12 -9.03
C ASP A 73 9.05 -6.49 -9.65
N SER A 74 8.51 -6.50 -10.86
CA SER A 74 8.23 -7.74 -11.60
C SER A 74 9.48 -8.48 -12.07
N THR A 75 10.64 -7.85 -11.97
CA THR A 75 11.94 -8.46 -12.31
C THR A 75 12.65 -9.03 -11.11
N ALA A 76 12.13 -8.79 -9.89
CA ALA A 76 12.73 -9.32 -8.67
C ALA A 76 12.61 -10.84 -8.60
N THR A 77 13.72 -11.48 -8.27
CA THR A 77 13.87 -12.92 -8.08
C THR A 77 14.26 -13.22 -6.63
N ASP A 78 15.00 -12.30 -5.99
CA ASP A 78 15.32 -12.33 -4.57
C ASP A 78 14.35 -11.43 -3.76
N ALA A 79 13.71 -12.00 -2.74
CA ALA A 79 12.65 -11.34 -1.98
C ALA A 79 13.21 -10.30 -0.99
N ALA A 80 12.80 -9.04 -1.18
CA ALA A 80 13.21 -7.92 -0.34
C ALA A 80 12.03 -7.20 0.33
N TYR A 81 12.32 -6.03 0.89
CA TYR A 81 11.34 -5.18 1.55
C TYR A 81 10.23 -4.72 0.58
N CYS A 82 8.99 -4.96 0.99
CA CYS A 82 7.79 -4.45 0.34
C CYS A 82 7.21 -3.26 1.12
N ASP A 83 7.07 -2.13 0.44
CA ASP A 83 6.42 -0.93 0.94
C ASP A 83 4.94 -0.95 0.53
N TYR A 84 4.05 -0.70 1.49
CA TYR A 84 2.61 -0.77 1.27
C TYR A 84 1.99 0.57 1.62
N ALA A 85 0.96 0.94 0.86
CA ALA A 85 0.20 2.14 1.15
C ALA A 85 -0.43 2.05 2.55
N ALA A 86 -0.44 3.17 3.27
CA ALA A 86 -1.19 3.26 4.51
C ALA A 86 -2.68 3.00 4.22
N SER A 87 -3.40 2.43 5.19
CA SER A 87 -4.85 2.24 5.05
C SER A 87 -5.52 3.55 4.62
N GLY A 88 -6.50 3.51 3.71
CA GLY A 88 -7.18 4.72 3.21
C GLY A 88 -6.38 5.55 2.19
N TYR A 89 -5.10 5.24 1.93
CA TYR A 89 -4.26 5.94 0.95
C TYR A 89 -3.81 5.02 -0.19
N ASP A 90 -3.47 5.62 -1.34
CA ASP A 90 -2.76 4.98 -2.43
C ASP A 90 -1.23 5.04 -2.26
N CYS A 91 -0.50 4.45 -3.20
CA CYS A 91 0.97 4.40 -3.18
C CYS A 91 1.67 5.75 -3.40
N ALA A 92 0.96 6.76 -3.89
CA ALA A 92 1.45 8.13 -3.97
C ALA A 92 1.09 8.94 -2.72
N GLY A 93 0.40 8.33 -1.75
CA GLY A 93 -0.06 8.99 -0.53
C GLY A 93 -1.34 9.80 -0.71
N ASN A 94 -2.09 9.62 -1.80
CA ASN A 94 -3.38 10.27 -2.01
C ASN A 94 -4.50 9.46 -1.33
N CYS A 95 -5.56 10.14 -0.91
CA CYS A 95 -6.75 9.47 -0.41
C CYS A 95 -7.40 8.58 -1.48
N ILE A 96 -7.78 7.36 -1.10
CA ILE A 96 -8.54 6.46 -1.98
C ILE A 96 -9.96 7.00 -2.21
N ALA A 97 -10.54 7.59 -1.17
CA ALA A 97 -11.84 8.24 -1.19
C ALA A 97 -11.75 9.52 -0.36
N ASP A 98 -12.24 10.61 -0.94
CA ASP A 98 -12.29 11.97 -0.40
C ASP A 98 -13.45 12.66 -1.14
N GLU A 99 -14.67 12.44 -0.65
CA GLU A 99 -15.91 12.84 -1.33
C GLU A 99 -16.08 14.37 -1.34
N ASP A 100 -15.70 15.05 -0.26
CA ASP A 100 -15.87 16.49 -0.09
C ASP A 100 -14.63 17.33 -0.46
N GLN A 101 -13.50 16.67 -0.72
CA GLN A 101 -12.23 17.25 -1.17
C GLN A 101 -11.59 18.20 -0.14
N ASP A 102 -11.80 17.95 1.15
CA ASP A 102 -11.17 18.70 2.23
C ASP A 102 -9.71 18.26 2.51
N GLY A 103 -9.29 17.13 1.92
CA GLY A 103 -7.96 16.54 2.04
C GLY A 103 -7.81 15.53 3.17
N ILE A 104 -8.90 15.14 3.84
CA ILE A 104 -8.99 14.08 4.83
C ILE A 104 -9.79 12.95 4.23
N CYS A 105 -9.19 11.76 4.11
CA CYS A 105 -9.87 10.66 3.44
C CYS A 105 -11.12 10.23 4.21
N ASP A 106 -12.21 9.86 3.51
CA ASP A 106 -13.48 9.43 4.10
C ASP A 106 -13.33 8.41 5.24
N ALA A 107 -12.37 7.50 5.11
CA ALA A 107 -12.08 6.47 6.10
C ALA A 107 -11.57 7.01 7.45
N PHE A 108 -11.11 8.26 7.48
CA PHE A 108 -10.56 8.98 8.62
C PHE A 108 -11.43 10.14 9.07
N GLU A 109 -12.51 10.41 8.35
CA GLU A 109 -13.37 11.51 8.69
C GLU A 109 -14.15 11.25 9.99
N VAL A 110 -14.38 12.34 10.71
CA VAL A 110 -15.23 12.36 11.89
C VAL A 110 -16.47 13.15 11.57
N ALA A 111 -17.60 12.44 11.52
CA ALA A 111 -18.91 13.02 11.27
C ALA A 111 -19.31 14.01 12.38
N GLY A 112 -19.73 15.22 12.01
CA GLY A 112 -20.20 16.23 12.96
C GLY A 112 -20.48 17.59 12.33
N CYS A 113 -20.64 18.62 13.18
CA CYS A 113 -20.74 19.99 12.69
C CYS A 113 -19.36 20.64 12.61
N VAL A 114 -18.92 20.97 11.39
CA VAL A 114 -17.61 21.58 11.12
C VAL A 114 -17.62 23.11 11.17
N ASP A 115 -18.79 23.75 11.24
CA ASP A 115 -18.91 25.22 11.26
C ASP A 115 -18.65 25.78 12.68
N PRO A 116 -17.60 26.58 12.91
CA PRO A 116 -17.32 27.21 14.20
C PRO A 116 -18.40 28.18 14.71
N ALA A 117 -19.30 28.64 13.82
CA ALA A 117 -20.43 29.50 14.17
C ALA A 117 -21.63 28.71 14.73
N ALA A 118 -21.64 27.39 14.59
CA ALA A 118 -22.70 26.55 15.13
C ALA A 118 -22.57 26.33 16.64
N ILE A 119 -23.70 26.25 17.32
CA ILE A 119 -23.79 26.00 18.77
C ILE A 119 -23.26 24.61 19.12
N ASN A 120 -23.47 23.63 18.24
CA ASN A 120 -22.98 22.26 18.38
C ASN A 120 -21.72 21.98 17.55
N TYR A 121 -20.91 23.00 17.24
CA TYR A 121 -19.61 22.85 16.59
C TYR A 121 -18.75 21.78 17.28
N GLN A 122 -18.18 20.89 16.48
CA GLN A 122 -17.28 19.84 16.92
C GLN A 122 -15.90 20.08 16.31
N PRO A 123 -14.88 20.46 17.09
CA PRO A 123 -13.56 20.81 16.57
C PRO A 123 -12.75 19.64 16.01
N LEU A 124 -13.24 18.41 16.20
CA LEU A 124 -12.66 17.21 15.62
C LEU A 124 -13.46 16.70 14.43
N ALA A 125 -14.61 17.31 14.11
CA ALA A 125 -15.38 16.93 12.94
C ALA A 125 -14.68 17.40 11.68
N THR A 126 -14.70 16.55 10.66
CA THR A 126 -14.14 16.80 9.33
C THR A 126 -15.21 16.58 8.26
N ASP A 127 -16.15 15.65 8.51
CA ASP A 127 -17.32 15.42 7.67
C ASP A 127 -18.55 16.16 8.24
N SER A 128 -19.13 17.07 7.45
CA SER A 128 -20.29 17.87 7.84
C SER A 128 -21.61 17.10 7.75
N THR A 129 -22.19 16.72 8.89
CA THR A 129 -23.41 15.90 8.95
C THR A 129 -24.73 16.63 8.66
N GLU A 130 -24.72 17.85 8.11
CA GLU A 130 -25.89 18.75 7.97
C GLU A 130 -26.69 18.96 9.27
N THR A 131 -26.14 18.59 10.44
CA THR A 131 -26.79 18.71 11.75
C THR A 131 -26.30 19.92 12.54
N CYS A 132 -25.65 20.89 11.89
CA CYS A 132 -25.24 22.12 12.54
C CYS A 132 -26.46 22.87 13.07
N LEU A 133 -26.42 23.27 14.33
CA LEU A 133 -27.47 24.04 14.99
C LEU A 133 -26.99 25.46 15.18
N TYR A 134 -27.69 26.40 14.56
CA TYR A 134 -27.44 27.83 14.68
C TYR A 134 -28.43 28.48 15.65
N PRO A 135 -28.11 29.66 16.20
CA PRO A 135 -29.04 30.39 17.06
C PRO A 135 -30.42 30.63 16.44
N GLU A 136 -30.49 30.78 15.12
CA GLU A 136 -31.73 30.95 14.34
C GLU A 136 -32.59 29.67 14.27
N ASP A 137 -32.00 28.48 14.38
CA ASP A 137 -32.74 27.21 14.45
C ASP A 137 -33.55 27.08 15.75
N PHE A 138 -33.17 27.85 16.77
CA PHE A 138 -33.88 27.95 18.04
C PHE A 138 -34.83 29.17 18.08
N GLU A 139 -34.87 29.98 17.03
CA GLU A 139 -35.69 31.20 16.98
C GLU A 139 -37.15 30.92 16.64
N SER A 140 -37.47 29.70 16.16
CA SER A 140 -38.84 29.24 15.91
C SER A 140 -39.65 28.94 17.17
N ASP A 141 -39.00 28.78 18.33
CA ASP A 141 -39.69 28.67 19.63
C ASP A 141 -39.15 29.76 20.52
N CYS A 142 -39.62 30.98 20.30
CA CYS A 142 -39.76 31.91 21.41
C CYS A 142 -40.60 31.20 22.48
N ILE A 143 -39.99 30.46 23.42
CA ILE A 143 -40.70 29.63 24.41
C ILE A 143 -41.69 30.43 25.29
N PHE A 144 -41.60 31.75 25.22
CA PHE A 144 -42.45 32.72 25.90
C PHE A 144 -43.35 33.51 24.94
N ASP A 145 -43.40 33.18 23.65
CA ASP A 145 -44.45 33.61 22.73
C ASP A 145 -45.66 32.67 22.91
N VAL A 146 -46.36 32.88 24.02
CA VAL A 146 -47.57 32.13 24.37
C VAL A 146 -48.71 32.44 23.40
N SER A 147 -48.65 33.58 22.71
CA SER A 147 -49.65 34.03 21.75
C SER A 147 -49.44 33.48 20.33
N ASN A 148 -48.27 32.92 20.04
CA ASN A 148 -47.82 32.47 18.72
C ASN A 148 -47.86 33.60 17.67
N ASP A 149 -47.51 34.83 18.04
CA ASP A 149 -47.49 35.98 17.12
C ASP A 149 -46.09 36.33 16.58
N GLY A 150 -45.08 35.55 16.97
CA GLY A 150 -43.67 35.72 16.60
C GLY A 150 -42.93 36.76 17.43
N PHE A 151 -43.54 37.32 18.49
CA PHE A 151 -42.91 38.31 19.37
C PHE A 151 -43.13 37.98 20.85
N VAL A 152 -42.06 37.94 21.64
CA VAL A 152 -42.20 37.87 23.12
C VAL A 152 -42.54 39.27 23.65
N GLY A 153 -43.80 39.48 24.01
CA GLY A 153 -44.32 40.77 24.46
C GLY A 153 -45.17 40.70 25.73
N THR A 154 -45.78 41.84 26.08
CA THR A 154 -46.71 41.89 27.21
C THR A 154 -47.96 41.05 26.99
N ALA A 155 -48.33 40.79 25.72
CA ALA A 155 -49.45 39.94 25.37
C ALA A 155 -49.24 38.51 25.87
N ASP A 156 -48.04 37.97 25.69
CA ASP A 156 -47.68 36.61 26.13
C ASP A 156 -47.58 36.50 27.64
N LEU A 157 -46.99 37.52 28.28
CA LEU A 157 -46.96 37.59 29.74
C LEU A 157 -48.38 37.61 30.32
N LEU A 158 -49.30 38.37 29.72
CA LEU A 158 -50.69 38.42 30.16
C LEU A 158 -51.41 37.09 29.92
N LEU A 159 -51.17 36.41 28.81
CA LEU A 159 -51.69 35.08 28.53
C LEU A 159 -51.18 34.06 29.56
N PHE A 160 -49.87 34.05 29.84
CA PHE A 160 -49.27 33.20 30.87
C PHE A 160 -49.86 33.47 32.26
N LEU A 161 -49.92 34.74 32.69
CA LEU A 161 -50.49 35.12 33.98
C LEU A 161 -51.98 34.80 34.07
N SER A 162 -52.71 34.83 32.96
CA SER A 162 -54.15 34.49 32.93
C SER A 162 -54.42 33.02 33.17
N SER A 163 -53.49 32.13 32.79
CA SER A 163 -53.61 30.69 32.98
C SER A 163 -52.96 30.21 34.29
N MET A 164 -52.11 31.01 34.93
CA MET A 164 -51.51 30.67 36.22
C MET A 164 -52.58 30.40 37.29
N GLY A 165 -52.58 29.17 37.83
CA GLY A 165 -53.52 28.74 38.88
C GLY A 165 -54.84 28.17 38.35
N SER A 166 -54.99 28.01 37.04
CA SER A 166 -56.05 27.20 36.46
C SER A 166 -55.83 25.72 36.81
N THR A 167 -56.90 24.98 37.08
CA THR A 167 -56.84 23.54 37.34
C THR A 167 -56.71 22.78 36.02
N CYS A 168 -55.69 21.92 35.90
CA CYS A 168 -55.59 20.95 34.80
C CYS A 168 -56.46 19.73 35.15
N ASP A 169 -57.26 19.26 34.20
CA ASP A 169 -57.92 17.94 34.27
C ASP A 169 -56.93 16.81 33.90
#